data_AF-A0A505D1V0-F1
#
_entry.id   AF-A0A505D1V0-F1
#
_cell.length_a   1.000
_cell.length_b   1.000
_cell.length_c   1.000
_cell.angle_alpha   90.00
_cell.angle_beta   90.00
_cell.angle_gamma   90.00
#
_symmetry.space_group_name_H-M   'P 1'
#
loop_
_entity.id
_entity.type
_entity.pdbx_description
1 polymer ?
#
loop_
_entity_poly.entity_id
_entity_poly.type
_entity_poly.pdbx_seq_one_letter_code
_entity_poly.pdbx_strand_id
1 'polypeptide(L)' 'PTELDLQAFDGRHPVELIGGVRFPAIGQLPYLLTLAGHGFYWFRLRKDTA' A
#
# COMPACT_ATOMS: atom_id res chain seq x y z
N PRO A 1 -0.96 6.36 -13.36
CA PRO A 1 -0.95 5.08 -12.59
C PRO A 1 0.51 4.65 -12.43
N THR A 2 0.89 4.16 -11.26
CA THR A 2 2.26 3.72 -10.96
C THR A 2 2.21 2.33 -10.36
N GLU A 3 3.12 1.48 -10.80
CA GLU A 3 3.30 0.12 -10.30
C GLU A 3 4.50 0.09 -9.36
N LEU A 4 4.32 -0.49 -8.17
CA LEU A 4 5.38 -0.65 -7.18
C LEU A 4 5.62 -2.13 -6.93
N ASP A 5 6.88 -2.54 -6.94
CA ASP A 5 7.27 -3.86 -6.44
C ASP A 5 7.32 -3.81 -4.91
N LEU A 6 6.36 -4.47 -4.28
CA LEU A 6 6.26 -4.61 -2.83
C LEU A 6 6.27 -6.07 -2.40
N GLN A 7 6.63 -7.02 -3.28
CA GLN A 7 6.53 -8.46 -3.01
C GLN A 7 7.24 -8.89 -1.72
N ALA A 8 8.32 -8.20 -1.34
CA ALA A 8 9.03 -8.41 -0.08
C ALA A 8 8.17 -8.21 1.19
N PHE A 9 7.00 -7.58 1.05
CA PHE A 9 6.03 -7.30 2.10
C PHE A 9 4.71 -8.04 1.91
N ASP A 10 4.71 -9.16 1.17
CA ASP A 10 3.56 -10.02 0.93
C ASP A 10 2.74 -10.30 2.21
N GLY A 11 1.42 -10.25 2.08
CA GLY A 11 0.47 -10.41 3.19
C GLY A 11 0.36 -9.21 4.13
N ARG A 12 1.09 -8.11 3.92
CA ARG A 12 0.92 -6.86 4.72
C ARG A 12 -0.10 -5.93 4.08
N HIS A 13 -0.79 -5.17 4.92
CA HIS A 13 -1.74 -4.14 4.52
C HIS A 13 -1.09 -2.76 4.62
N PRO A 14 -1.03 -1.98 3.53
CA PRO A 14 -0.72 -0.57 3.59
C PRO A 14 -1.87 0.16 4.29
N VAL A 15 -1.54 0.92 5.32
CA VAL A 15 -2.49 1.82 5.99
C VAL A 15 -2.00 3.24 5.81
N GLU A 16 -2.80 4.06 5.15
CA GLU A 16 -2.49 5.46 4.87
C GLU A 16 -2.48 6.25 6.20
N LEU A 17 -1.45 7.06 6.42
CA LEU A 17 -1.17 7.65 7.72
C LEU A 17 -1.99 8.91 8.05
N ILE A 18 -2.53 9.61 7.06
CA ILE A 18 -3.29 10.85 7.24
C ILE A 18 -4.76 10.53 7.56
N GLY A 19 -5.39 9.68 6.76
CA GLY A 19 -6.80 9.29 6.83
C GLY A 19 -7.04 7.90 7.42
N GLY A 20 -6.00 7.11 7.70
CA GLY A 20 -6.14 5.79 8.32
C GLY A 20 -6.75 4.73 7.41
N VAL A 21 -6.88 5.00 6.11
CA VAL A 21 -7.52 4.10 5.15
C VAL A 21 -6.66 2.86 4.95
N ARG A 22 -7.26 1.68 5.12
CA ARG A 22 -6.62 0.39 4.88
C ARG A 22 -6.76 0.02 3.41
N PHE A 23 -5.64 -0.26 2.77
CA PHE A 23 -5.58 -0.71 1.40
C PHE A 23 -5.54 -2.24 1.32
N PRO A 24 -5.82 -2.83 0.13
CA PRO A 24 -5.70 -4.27 -0.09
C PRO A 24 -4.32 -4.82 0.31
N ALA A 25 -4.29 -6.08 0.75
CA ALA A 25 -3.05 -6.76 1.07
C ALA A 25 -2.09 -6.73 -0.12
N ILE A 26 -0.80 -6.55 0.17
CA ILE A 26 0.26 -6.73 -0.82
C ILE A 26 0.31 -8.22 -1.17
N GLY A 27 0.36 -8.50 -2.46
CA GLY A 27 0.47 -9.84 -3.02
C GLY A 27 1.76 -10.03 -3.81
N GLN A 28 1.75 -11.03 -4.69
CA GLN A 28 2.86 -11.35 -5.61
C GLN A 28 2.86 -10.52 -6.90
N LEU A 29 1.79 -9.76 -7.17
CA LEU A 29 1.69 -8.90 -8.35
C LEU A 29 2.14 -7.47 -8.02
N PRO A 30 2.58 -6.67 -9.02
CA PRO A 30 2.88 -5.26 -8.84
C PRO A 30 1.70 -4.51 -8.21
N TYR A 31 1.99 -3.71 -7.19
CA TYR A 31 0.98 -2.97 -6.46
C TYR A 31 0.65 -1.68 -7.19
N LEU A 32 -0.55 -1.59 -7.76
CA LEU A 32 -0.98 -0.44 -8.54
C LEU A 32 -1.51 0.68 -7.65
N LEU A 33 -0.98 1.89 -7.83
CA LEU A 33 -1.45 3.11 -7.17
C LEU A 33 -1.74 4.20 -8.18
N THR A 34 -2.76 5.00 -7.89
CA THR A 34 -3.09 6.23 -8.61
C THR A 34 -2.81 7.42 -7.71
N LEU A 35 -1.84 8.25 -8.09
CA LEU A 35 -1.57 9.52 -7.42
C LEU A 35 -2.12 10.66 -8.26
N ALA A 36 -2.72 11.64 -7.58
CA ALA A 36 -3.01 12.94 -8.18
C ALA A 36 -1.69 13.72 -8.42
N GLY A 37 -1.71 14.72 -9.30
CA GLY A 37 -0.55 15.57 -9.56
C GLY A 37 -0.02 16.20 -8.27
N HIS A 38 1.30 16.13 -8.05
CA HIS A 38 1.98 16.57 -6.83
C HIS A 38 1.49 15.92 -5.51
N GLY A 39 0.70 14.85 -5.59
CA GLY A 39 0.32 14.06 -4.43
C GLY A 39 1.45 13.15 -3.97
N PHE A 40 1.42 12.78 -2.69
CA PHE A 40 2.23 11.69 -2.14
C PHE A 40 1.35 10.82 -1.25
N TYR A 41 1.71 9.54 -1.11
CA TYR A 41 1.12 8.66 -0.11
C TYR A 41 2.16 8.31 0.95
N TRP A 42 1.72 8.20 2.20
CA TRP A 42 2.54 7.68 3.27
C TRP A 42 1.83 6.51 3.94
N PHE A 43 2.37 5.31 3.74
CA PHE A 43 1.79 4.09 4.27
C PHE A 43 2.61 3.52 5.42
N ARG A 44 1.90 2.99 6.42
CA ARG A 44 2.44 2.04 7.39
C ARG A 44 2.00 0.63 7.01
N LEU A 45 2.95 -0.27 6.81
CA LEU A 45 2.68 -1.67 6.50
C LEU A 45 2.37 -2.45 7.79
N ARG A 46 1.13 -2.92 7.94
CA ARG A 46 0.67 -3.73 9.08
C ARG A 46 0.53 -5.18 8.64
N LYS A 47 0.96 -6.13 9.46
CA LYS A 47 0.55 -7.53 9.32
C LYS A 47 -0.88 -7.65 9.85
N ASP A 48 -1.72 -8.45 9.19
CA ASP A 48 -3.00 -8.80 9.77
C ASP A 48 -2.69 -9.58 11.06
N THR A 49 -3.13 -9.03 12.19
CA THR A 49 -2.99 -9.71 13.48
C THR A 49 -4.34 -10.35 13.71
N ALA A 50 -4.40 -11.68 13.60
CA ALA A 50 -5.57 -12.45 14.00
C ALA A 50 -5.90 -12.19 15.48
#